data_AF-A0A4U8S4J8-F1
#
_entry.id   AF-A0A4U8S4J8-F1
#
_cell.length_a   1.000
_cell.length_b   1.000
_cell.length_c   1.000
_cell.angle_alpha   90.00
_cell.angle_beta   90.00
_cell.angle_gamma   90.00
#
_symmetry.space_group_name_H-M   'P 1'
#
loop_
_entity.id
_entity.type
_entity.pdbx_description
1 polymer ?
#
loop_
_entity_poly.entity_id
_entity_poly.type
_entity_poly.pdbx_seq_one_letter_code
_entity_poly.pdbx_strand_id
1 'polypeptide(L)'
;MKRAVKLGLLGAIVAGVFSACSSEPKSVEYYSDPKNAKELEAKVAECKKKFPEGSEKLEKEQLKYLNGNPSNEYADCENAYSANFMNSVTDFGNITDEDIAKHFKRNNNQKSQ
;
A
#
# COMPACT_ATOMS: atom_id res chain seq x y z
N MET A 1 -1.47 -27.13 35.58
CA MET A 1 -0.94 -28.03 34.53
C MET A 1 -0.58 -27.18 33.31
N LYS A 2 0.57 -27.46 32.67
CA LYS A 2 1.24 -26.60 31.68
C LYS A 2 0.49 -26.56 30.35
N ARG A 3 0.37 -25.38 29.75
CA ARG A 3 -0.24 -25.14 28.43
C ARG A 3 0.60 -25.80 27.34
N ALA A 4 0.03 -26.77 26.64
CA ALA A 4 0.64 -27.41 25.48
C ALA A 4 -0.27 -27.23 24.27
N VAL A 5 -0.25 -26.04 23.67
CA VAL A 5 -0.76 -25.87 22.32
C VAL A 5 0.44 -25.99 21.40
N LYS A 6 0.52 -27.12 20.72
CA LYS A 6 1.56 -27.49 19.77
C LYS A 6 1.64 -26.42 18.67
N LEU A 7 2.84 -25.84 18.53
CA LEU A 7 3.30 -25.06 17.39
C LEU A 7 3.24 -25.94 16.13
N GLY A 8 2.07 -25.97 15.51
CA GLY A 8 1.79 -26.71 14.30
C GLY A 8 2.16 -25.89 13.07
N LEU A 9 3.09 -26.46 12.30
CA LEU A 9 3.29 -26.24 10.87
C LEU A 9 4.23 -25.11 10.45
N LEU A 10 5.52 -25.50 10.41
CA LEU A 10 6.50 -25.13 9.39
C LEU A 10 5.86 -25.12 7.98
N GLY A 11 5.36 -23.96 7.57
CA GLY A 11 5.05 -23.66 6.16
C GLY A 11 6.21 -22.88 5.56
N ALA A 12 7.34 -23.55 5.34
CA ALA A 12 8.43 -23.01 4.54
C ALA A 12 8.02 -23.01 3.07
N ILE A 13 7.52 -21.86 2.59
CA ILE A 13 7.52 -21.53 1.17
C ILE A 13 8.63 -20.49 0.98
N VAL A 14 9.79 -20.99 0.57
CA VAL A 14 10.87 -20.19 0.02
C VAL A 14 10.40 -19.68 -1.34
N ALA A 15 9.86 -18.46 -1.37
CA ALA A 15 9.77 -17.67 -2.59
C ALA A 15 10.94 -16.67 -2.59
N GLY A 16 11.67 -16.66 -3.70
CA GLY A 16 12.99 -16.09 -3.86
C GLY A 16 13.21 -14.70 -3.28
N VAL A 17 14.38 -14.55 -2.66
CA VAL A 17 15.26 -13.37 -2.75
C VAL A 17 14.54 -12.06 -3.11
N PHE A 18 13.84 -11.50 -2.13
CA PHE A 18 13.92 -10.06 -1.92
C PHE A 18 14.73 -9.83 -0.65
N SER A 19 15.99 -10.27 -0.70
CA SER A 19 17.06 -9.51 -0.07
C SER A 19 17.11 -8.15 -0.75
N ALA A 20 16.08 -7.33 -0.56
CA ALA A 20 16.18 -5.92 -0.88
C ALA A 20 17.31 -5.46 0.03
N CYS A 21 18.48 -5.26 -0.58
CA CYS A 21 19.49 -4.34 -0.09
C CYS A 21 18.76 -3.18 0.58
N SER A 22 19.26 -2.72 1.71
CA SER A 22 18.82 -1.44 2.30
C SER A 22 19.20 -0.31 1.34
N SER A 23 18.54 -0.28 0.18
CA SER A 23 18.48 0.83 -0.73
C SER A 23 17.74 1.92 -0.01
N GLU A 24 18.22 3.14 -0.17
CA GLU A 24 17.54 4.32 0.36
C GLU A 24 16.07 4.29 -0.09
N PRO A 25 15.15 4.66 0.82
CA PRO A 25 13.73 4.67 0.49
C PRO A 25 13.51 5.58 -0.71
N LYS A 26 12.75 5.11 -1.69
CA LYS A 26 12.43 5.94 -2.85
C LYS A 26 11.48 7.05 -2.42
N SER A 27 11.62 8.22 -3.02
CA SER A 27 10.81 9.37 -2.64
C SER A 27 9.36 9.25 -3.14
N VAL A 28 8.48 10.09 -2.59
CA VAL A 28 7.09 10.19 -3.05
C VAL A 28 7.04 10.60 -4.52
N GLU A 29 7.88 11.54 -4.94
CA GLU A 29 7.95 12.04 -6.33
C GLU A 29 8.33 10.95 -7.32
N TYR A 30 9.23 10.04 -6.92
CA TYR A 30 9.56 8.88 -7.75
C TYR A 30 8.32 8.02 -8.02
N TYR A 31 7.57 7.68 -6.98
CA TYR A 31 6.37 6.85 -7.13
C TYR A 31 5.22 7.57 -7.81
N SER A 32 5.13 8.90 -7.67
CA SER A 32 4.11 9.73 -8.33
C SER A 32 4.34 9.89 -9.83
N ASP A 33 5.54 9.61 -10.36
CA ASP A 33 5.78 9.64 -11.81
C ASP A 33 4.94 8.54 -12.50
N PRO A 34 4.11 8.89 -13.51
CA PRO A 34 3.30 7.92 -14.26
C PRO A 34 4.11 6.76 -14.87
N LYS A 35 5.40 6.97 -15.17
CA LYS A 35 6.30 5.92 -15.68
C LYS A 35 6.51 4.80 -14.67
N ASN A 36 6.35 5.10 -13.39
CA ASN A 36 6.57 4.18 -12.27
C ASN A 36 5.27 3.58 -11.72
N ALA A 37 4.12 3.80 -12.37
CA ALA A 37 2.81 3.34 -11.89
C ALA A 37 2.75 1.83 -11.58
N LYS A 38 3.34 0.99 -12.44
CA LYS A 38 3.41 -0.46 -12.21
C LYS A 38 4.26 -0.83 -10.99
N GLU A 39 5.31 -0.06 -10.75
CA GLU A 39 6.19 -0.28 -9.61
C GLU A 39 5.52 0.19 -8.31
N LEU A 40 4.80 1.31 -8.36
CA LEU A 40 3.96 1.79 -7.27
C LEU A 40 2.92 0.74 -6.85
N GLU A 41 2.17 0.17 -7.81
CA GLU A 41 1.17 -0.87 -7.52
C GLU A 41 1.82 -2.11 -6.89
N ALA A 42 2.95 -2.57 -7.44
CA ALA A 42 3.68 -3.72 -6.90
C ALA A 42 4.19 -3.44 -5.48
N LYS A 43 4.73 -2.23 -5.24
CA LYS A 43 5.23 -1.82 -3.93
C LYS A 43 4.13 -1.73 -2.89
N VAL A 44 2.99 -1.12 -3.22
CA VAL A 44 1.81 -1.07 -2.33
C VAL A 44 1.33 -2.47 -1.97
N ALA A 45 1.29 -3.40 -2.93
CA ALA A 45 0.91 -4.79 -2.67
C ALA A 45 1.94 -5.53 -1.79
N GLU A 46 3.24 -5.27 -1.98
CA GLU A 46 4.31 -5.79 -1.14
C GLU A 46 4.18 -5.27 0.30
N CYS A 47 3.99 -3.96 0.47
CA CYS A 47 3.87 -3.30 1.76
C CYS A 47 2.66 -3.81 2.55
N LYS A 48 1.51 -4.05 1.91
CA LYS A 48 0.33 -4.65 2.55
C LYS A 48 0.60 -6.04 3.10
N LYS A 49 1.41 -6.84 2.41
CA LYS A 49 1.80 -8.19 2.86
C LYS A 49 2.83 -8.14 3.99
N LYS A 50 3.77 -7.20 3.92
CA LYS A 50 4.86 -7.06 4.89
C LYS A 50 4.45 -6.37 6.19
N PHE A 51 3.52 -5.43 6.12
CA PHE A 51 3.00 -4.66 7.23
C PHE A 51 1.47 -4.72 7.24
N PRO A 52 0.88 -5.90 7.52
CA PRO A 52 -0.57 -6.01 7.59
C PRO A 52 -1.10 -5.16 8.75
N GLU A 53 -2.29 -4.61 8.57
CA GLU A 53 -2.97 -3.79 9.57
C GLU A 53 -3.14 -4.56 10.89
N GLY A 54 -2.91 -3.86 12.01
CA GLY A 54 -2.97 -4.46 13.34
C GLY A 54 -1.85 -5.45 13.67
N SER A 55 -0.81 -5.57 12.82
CA SER A 55 0.36 -6.37 13.16
C SER A 55 1.29 -5.63 14.11
N GLU A 56 1.85 -6.35 15.09
CA GLU A 56 2.86 -5.82 16.00
C GLU A 56 4.08 -5.25 15.25
N LYS A 57 4.39 -5.79 14.07
CA LYS A 57 5.45 -5.27 13.20
C LYS A 57 5.12 -3.86 12.70
N LEU A 58 3.88 -3.64 12.23
CA LEU A 58 3.42 -2.33 11.80
C LEU A 58 3.43 -1.32 12.95
N GLU A 59 2.91 -1.69 14.12
CA GLU A 59 2.87 -0.82 15.30
C GLU A 59 4.28 -0.36 15.74
N LYS A 60 5.26 -1.28 15.73
CA LYS A 60 6.65 -0.97 16.07
C LYS A 60 7.29 -0.01 15.06
N GLU A 61 7.04 -0.20 13.77
CA GLU A 61 7.57 0.69 12.74
C GLU A 61 6.89 2.06 12.76
N GLN A 62 5.58 2.13 13.02
CA GLN A 62 4.87 3.38 13.24
C GLN A 62 5.45 4.18 14.42
N LEU A 63 5.74 3.51 15.54
CA LEU A 63 6.36 4.16 16.69
C LEU A 63 7.75 4.71 16.35
N LYS A 64 8.55 3.94 15.59
CA LYS A 64 9.86 4.40 15.10
C LYS A 64 9.75 5.58 14.16
N TYR A 65 8.76 5.57 13.26
CA TYR A 65 8.49 6.66 12.33
C TYR A 65 8.15 7.95 13.08
N LEU A 66 7.26 7.89 14.08
CA LEU A 66 6.93 9.02 14.96
C LEU A 66 8.13 9.56 15.74
N ASN A 67 9.07 8.68 16.11
CA ASN A 67 10.31 9.04 16.78
C ASN A 67 11.41 9.51 15.81
N GLY A 68 11.13 9.62 14.51
CA GLY A 68 12.08 10.09 13.49
C GLY A 68 13.17 9.08 13.10
N ASN A 69 12.99 7.79 13.41
CA ASN A 69 13.94 6.74 13.07
C ASN A 69 13.25 5.48 12.49
N PRO A 70 12.42 5.61 11.43
CA PRO A 70 11.79 4.47 10.79
C PRO A 70 12.83 3.58 10.10
N SER A 71 12.50 2.31 9.86
CA SER A 71 13.29 1.53 8.92
C SER A 71 13.14 2.11 7.50
N ASN A 72 14.19 1.97 6.69
CA ASN A 72 14.14 2.33 5.27
C ASN A 72 13.01 1.59 4.54
N GLU A 73 12.77 0.34 4.92
CA GLU A 73 11.67 -0.46 4.36
C GLU A 73 10.30 0.16 4.68
N TYR A 74 10.08 0.59 5.92
CA TYR A 74 8.83 1.25 6.31
C TYR A 74 8.68 2.63 5.67
N ALA A 75 9.76 3.41 5.62
CA ALA A 75 9.76 4.72 4.97
C ALA A 75 9.45 4.63 3.46
N ASP A 76 10.01 3.64 2.76
CA ASP A 76 9.69 3.37 1.35
C ASP A 76 8.22 2.99 1.15
N CYS A 77 7.66 2.20 2.08
CA CYS A 77 6.22 1.89 2.08
C CYS A 77 5.34 3.11 2.33
N GLU A 78 5.68 3.96 3.29
CA GLU A 78 4.96 5.22 3.54
C GLU A 78 4.99 6.14 2.32
N ASN A 79 6.14 6.26 1.64
CA ASN A 79 6.26 7.06 0.43
C ASN A 79 5.39 6.51 -0.71
N ALA A 80 5.36 5.19 -0.89
CA ALA A 80 4.49 4.54 -1.88
C ALA A 80 3.00 4.72 -1.54
N TYR A 81 2.59 4.56 -0.28
CA TYR A 81 1.20 4.80 0.13
C TYR A 81 0.78 6.26 -0.09
N SER A 82 1.67 7.21 0.24
CA SER A 82 1.44 8.63 0.02
C SER A 82 1.25 8.94 -1.46
N ALA A 83 2.13 8.45 -2.34
CA ALA A 83 1.99 8.62 -3.79
C ALA A 83 0.69 8.01 -4.33
N ASN A 84 0.35 6.80 -3.90
CA ASN A 84 -0.89 6.13 -4.31
C ASN A 84 -2.15 6.90 -3.88
N PHE A 85 -2.12 7.46 -2.66
CA PHE A 85 -3.19 8.34 -2.18
C PHE A 85 -3.28 9.63 -3.00
N MET A 86 -2.15 10.29 -3.26
CA MET A 86 -2.11 11.52 -4.06
C MET A 86 -2.60 11.31 -5.50
N ASN A 87 -2.25 10.19 -6.14
CA ASN A 87 -2.76 9.83 -7.45
C ASN A 87 -4.27 9.65 -7.42
N SER A 88 -4.78 8.93 -6.41
CA SER A 88 -6.23 8.74 -6.24
C SER A 88 -6.96 10.08 -6.07
N VAL A 89 -6.43 11.00 -5.23
CA VAL A 89 -7.01 12.33 -5.03
C VAL A 89 -6.97 13.17 -6.30
N THR A 90 -5.89 13.08 -7.07
CA THR A 90 -5.74 13.78 -8.35
C THR A 90 -6.79 13.29 -9.36
N ASP A 91 -7.03 11.98 -9.42
CA ASP A 91 -8.07 11.40 -10.28
C ASP A 91 -9.47 11.89 -9.87
N PHE A 92 -9.76 12.00 -8.56
CA PHE A 92 -11.01 12.61 -8.08
C PHE A 92 -11.13 14.09 -8.42
N GLY A 93 -10.03 14.86 -8.33
CA GLY A 93 -10.01 16.28 -8.66
C GLY A 93 -10.17 16.55 -10.16
N ASN A 94 -9.81 15.58 -11.01
CA ASN A 94 -9.89 15.67 -12.47
C ASN A 94 -11.20 15.13 -13.07
N ILE A 95 -12.21 14.86 -12.23
CA ILE A 95 -13.54 14.47 -12.71
C ILE A 95 -14.11 15.58 -13.59
N THR A 96 -14.44 15.26 -14.83
CA THR A 96 -15.02 16.21 -15.77
C THR A 96 -16.55 16.27 -15.68
N ASP A 97 -17.16 17.36 -16.15
CA ASP A 97 -18.63 17.47 -16.27
C ASP A 97 -19.22 16.35 -17.13
N GLU A 98 -18.46 15.83 -18.10
CA GLU A 98 -18.86 14.70 -18.94
C GLU A 98 -18.93 13.38 -18.15
N ASP A 99 -17.97 13.15 -17.25
CA ASP A 99 -17.94 11.98 -16.37
C ASP A 99 -19.11 12.00 -15.39
N ILE A 100 -19.42 13.18 -14.84
CA ILE A 100 -20.58 13.42 -13.99
C ILE A 100 -21.88 13.13 -14.78
N ALA A 101 -22.01 13.67 -15.99
CA ALA A 101 -23.19 13.46 -16.84
C ALA A 101 -23.39 11.97 -17.19
N LYS A 102 -22.31 11.22 -17.48
CA LYS A 102 -22.36 9.77 -17.71
C LYS A 102 -22.77 8.99 -16.46
N HIS A 103 -22.34 9.42 -15.28
CA HIS A 103 -22.73 8.78 -14.01
C HIS A 103 -24.23 8.98 -13.74
N PHE A 104 -24.75 10.20 -13.88
CA PHE A 104 -26.18 10.49 -13.70
C PHE A 104 -27.08 9.77 -14.72
N LYS A 105 -26.66 9.66 -15.98
CA LYS A 105 -27.42 8.91 -17.01
C LYS A 105 -27.51 7.41 -16.68
N ARG A 106 -26.42 6.79 -16.19
CA ARG A 106 -26.44 5.37 -15.79
C ARG A 106 -27.42 5.11 -14.65
N ASN A 107 -27.45 5.96 -13.63
CA ASN A 107 -28.32 5.77 -12.46
C ASN A 107 -29.81 6.02 -12.78
N ASN A 108 -30.11 6.91 -13.72
CA ASN A 108 -31.50 7.12 -14.16
C ASN A 108 -32.04 5.98 -15.04
N ASN A 109 -31.20 5.35 -15.86
CA ASN A 109 -31.62 4.17 -16.64
C ASN A 109 -31.85 2.94 -15.77
N GLN A 110 -31.19 2.82 -14.61
CA GLN A 110 -31.43 1.71 -13.68
C GLN A 110 -32.71 1.88 -12.83
N LYS A 111 -33.23 3.10 -12.67
CA LYS A 111 -34.49 3.35 -11.95
C LYS A 111 -35.76 3.10 -12.79
N SER A 112 -35.60 2.84 -14.08
CA SER A 112 -36.72 2.63 -15.01
C SER A 112 -36.91 1.16 -15.43
N GLN A 113 -36.27 0.22 -14.73
CA GLN A 113 -36.49 -1.23 -14.84
C GLN A 113 -37.16 -1.77 -13.58
#